data_AF-A0A7G1IU25-F1
#
_entry.id   AF-A0A7G1IU25-F1
#
_cell.length_a   1.000
_cell.length_b   1.000
_cell.length_c   1.000
_cell.angle_alpha   90.00
_cell.angle_beta   90.00
_cell.angle_gamma   90.00
#
_symmetry.space_group_name_H-M   'P 1'
#
loop_
_entity.id
_entity.type
_entity.pdbx_description
1 polymer ?
#
loop_
_entity_poly.entity_id
_entity_poly.type
_entity_poly.pdbx_seq_one_letter_code
_entity_poly.pdbx_strand_id
1 'polypeptide(L)' 'MSIEMTVSEIAEVLGLSRQAINNRVKELPEEDTDKNDKGVTVVTRSGLIKLEEIYKKRFLKMSLSVKMSSNVS' A
#
# COMPACT_ATOMS: atom_id res chain seq x y z
N MET A 1 -13.80 1.18 7.28
CA MET A 1 -12.75 1.93 6.57
C MET A 1 -11.75 0.92 6.03
N SER A 2 -11.82 0.63 4.73
CA SER A 2 -10.92 -0.32 4.08
C SER A 2 -9.57 0.37 3.90
N ILE A 3 -8.49 -0.21 4.44
CA ILE A 3 -7.14 0.32 4.24
C ILE A 3 -6.59 -0.32 2.98
N GLU A 4 -6.41 0.52 1.97
CA GLU A 4 -5.75 0.17 0.71
C GLU A 4 -4.78 1.29 0.32
N MET A 5 -3.76 0.93 -0.44
CA MET A 5 -2.77 1.87 -0.95
C MET A 5 -2.38 1.51 -2.38
N THR A 6 -2.20 2.53 -3.21
CA THR A 6 -1.63 2.40 -4.55
C THR A 6 -0.14 2.07 -4.47
N VAL A 7 0.40 1.53 -5.57
CA VAL A 7 1.84 1.32 -5.76
C VAL A 7 2.66 2.59 -5.48
N SER A 8 2.13 3.75 -5.88
CA SER A 8 2.80 5.04 -5.70
C SER A 8 2.92 5.43 -4.23
N GLU A 9 1.84 5.29 -3.45
CA GLU A 9 1.84 5.60 -2.02
C GLU A 9 2.75 4.64 -1.25
N ILE A 10 2.74 3.35 -1.60
CA ILE A 10 3.62 2.35 -0.98
C ILE A 10 5.09 2.69 -1.26
N ALA A 11 5.42 3.06 -2.51
CA ALA A 11 6.77 3.44 -2.90
C ALA A 11 7.28 4.65 -2.12
N GLU A 12 6.44 5.66 -1.94
CA GLU A 12 6.76 6.85 -1.14
C GLU A 12 7.03 6.51 0.31
N VAL A 13 6.17 5.71 0.96
CA VAL A 13 6.36 5.37 2.37
C VAL A 13 7.54 4.42 2.60
N LEU A 14 7.79 3.50 1.68
CA LEU A 14 8.93 2.59 1.76
C LEU A 14 10.24 3.28 1.37
N GLY A 15 10.21 4.37 0.61
CA GLY A 15 11.40 5.03 0.06
C GLY A 15 12.03 4.21 -1.08
N LEU A 16 11.19 3.50 -1.85
CA LEU A 16 11.60 2.64 -2.95
C LEU A 16 11.07 3.17 -4.29
N SER A 17 11.61 2.67 -5.40
CA SER A 17 11.07 3.03 -6.71
C SER A 17 9.68 2.40 -6.92
N ARG A 18 8.79 3.11 -7.61
CA ARG A 18 7.48 2.58 -8.01
C ARG A 18 7.60 1.27 -8.79
N GLN A 19 8.65 1.13 -9.61
CA GLN A 19 8.91 -0.09 -10.38
C GLN A 19 9.24 -1.28 -9.48
N ALA A 20 10.04 -1.08 -8.43
CA ALA A 20 10.34 -2.14 -7.46
C ALA A 20 9.09 -2.62 -6.75
N ILE A 21 8.22 -1.69 -6.33
CA ILE A 21 6.94 -2.04 -5.71
C ILE A 21 6.01 -2.72 -6.71
N ASN A 22 5.91 -2.23 -7.94
CA ASN A 22 5.03 -2.81 -8.95
C ASN A 22 5.40 -4.26 -9.27
N ASN A 23 6.70 -4.56 -9.37
CA ASN A 23 7.17 -5.93 -9.56
C ASN A 23 6.73 -6.84 -8.40
N ARG A 24 6.80 -6.33 -7.17
CA ARG A 24 6.37 -7.09 -5.99
C ARG A 24 4.86 -7.29 -5.92
N VAL A 25 4.09 -6.27 -6.31
CA VAL A 25 2.62 -6.35 -6.35
C VAL A 25 2.14 -7.37 -7.38
N LYS A 26 2.82 -7.52 -8.52
CA LYS A 26 2.51 -8.56 -9.51
C LYS A 26 2.71 -9.99 -9.01
N GLU A 27 3.51 -10.17 -7.95
CA GLU A 27 3.74 -11.47 -7.32
C GLU A 27 2.75 -11.77 -6.19
N LEU A 28 1.91 -10.80 -5.82
CA LEU A 28 0.89 -11.00 -4.79
C LEU A 28 -0.27 -11.85 -5.35
N PRO A 29 -0.94 -12.66 -4.51
CA PRO A 29 -2.20 -13.29 -4.84
C PRO A 29 -3.25 -12.28 -5.31
N GLU A 30 -4.16 -12.71 -6.18
CA GLU A 30 -5.22 -11.83 -6.70
C GLU A 30 -6.07 -11.24 -5.55
N GLU A 31 -6.34 -12.01 -4.48
CA GLU A 31 -7.10 -11.53 -3.31
C GLU A 31 -6.44 -10.36 -2.54
N ASP A 32 -5.13 -10.15 -2.75
CA ASP A 32 -4.36 -9.10 -2.08
C ASP A 32 -4.27 -7.80 -2.88
N THR A 33 -4.88 -7.79 -4.07
CA THR A 33 -4.92 -6.64 -4.96
C THR A 33 -6.34 -6.38 -5.42
N ASP A 34 -6.66 -5.10 -5.65
CA ASP A 34 -7.95 -4.73 -6.23
C ASP A 34 -7.77 -3.52 -7.16
N LYS A 35 -8.84 -3.11 -7.83
CA LYS A 35 -8.94 -1.85 -8.55
C LYS A 35 -9.92 -0.94 -7.85
N ASN A 36 -9.50 0.28 -7.55
CA ASN A 36 -10.42 1.30 -7.05
C ASN A 36 -11.37 1.82 -8.16
N ASP A 37 -12.26 2.74 -7.80
CA ASP A 37 -13.25 3.36 -8.72
C ASP A 37 -12.64 4.01 -9.97
N LYS A 38 -11.34 4.32 -9.94
CA LYS A 38 -10.59 4.90 -11.07
C LYS A 38 -9.87 3.86 -11.92
N GLY A 39 -10.07 2.56 -11.65
CA GLY A 39 -9.40 1.46 -12.33
C GLY A 39 -7.93 1.27 -11.95
N VAL A 40 -7.44 1.99 -10.94
CA VAL A 40 -6.04 1.97 -10.49
C VAL A 40 -5.85 0.79 -9.53
N THR A 41 -4.79 0.02 -9.75
CA THR A 41 -4.43 -1.09 -8.87
C THR A 41 -4.05 -0.57 -7.48
N VAL A 42 -4.73 -1.09 -6.48
CA VAL A 42 -4.47 -0.88 -5.06
C VAL A 42 -4.12 -2.21 -4.42
N VAL A 43 -3.29 -2.16 -3.38
CA VAL A 43 -2.97 -3.32 -2.55
C VAL A 43 -3.87 -3.26 -1.33
N THR A 44 -4.61 -4.34 -1.10
CA THR A 44 -5.54 -4.46 0.02
C THR A 44 -4.77 -4.61 1.33
N ARG A 45 -5.46 -4.49 2.47
CA ARG A 45 -4.83 -4.63 3.79
C ARG A 45 -4.02 -5.93 3.95
N SER A 46 -4.50 -7.06 3.43
CA SER A 46 -3.80 -8.34 3.52
C SER A 46 -2.51 -8.32 2.68
N GLY A 47 -2.55 -7.77 1.47
CA GLY A 47 -1.37 -7.57 0.65
C GLY A 47 -0.35 -6.63 1.30
N LEU A 48 -0.81 -5.55 1.93
CA LEU A 48 0.07 -4.61 2.63
C LEU A 48 0.79 -5.28 3.81
N ILE A 49 0.14 -6.17 4.56
CA ILE A 49 0.78 -6.95 5.63
C ILE A 49 1.90 -7.83 5.06
N LYS A 50 1.66 -8.52 3.94
CA LYS A 50 2.71 -9.31 3.27
C LYS A 50 3.89 -8.45 2.83
N LEU A 51 3.62 -7.26 2.27
CA LEU A 51 4.68 -6.31 1.93
C LEU A 51 5.48 -5.84 3.16
N GLU A 52 4.83 -5.60 4.31
CA GLU A 52 5.53 -5.28 5.57
C GLU A 52 6.47 -6.41 6.01
N GLU A 53 6.04 -7.67 5.90
CA GLU A 53 6.86 -8.85 6.24
C GLU A 53 8.10 -8.95 5.34
N ILE A 54 7.92 -8.69 4.04
CA ILE A 54 8.99 -8.73 3.04
C ILE A 54 10.04 -7.64 3.31
N TYR A 55 9.59 -6.40 3.49
CA TYR A 55 10.48 -5.25 3.64
C TYR A 55 10.92 -5.02 5.09
N LYS A 56 10.42 -5.81 6.04
CA LYS A 56 10.65 -5.68 7.49
C LYS A 56 10.42 -4.26 8.00
N LYS A 57 9.49 -3.52 7.37
CA LYS A 57 9.18 -2.12 7.65
C LYS A 57 7.67 -1.97 7.85
N ARG A 58 7.29 -1.35 8.96
CA ARG A 58 5.89 -1.23 9.38
C ARG A 58 5.32 0.12 8.97
N PHE A 59 4.71 0.18 7.79
CA PHE A 59 4.22 1.42 7.17
C PHE A 59 2.71 1.64 7.30
N LEU A 60 1.92 0.60 7.61
CA LEU A 60 0.48 0.70 7.87
C LEU A 60 0.18 1.59 9.10
N LYS A 61 1.07 1.60 10.09
CA LYS A 61 0.91 2.42 11.30
C LYS A 61 1.23 3.89 11.04
N MET A 62 2.18 4.18 10.16
CA MET A 62 2.51 5.54 9.72
C MET A 62 1.40 6.14 8.86
N SER A 63 0.85 5.36 7.92
CA SER A 63 -0.19 5.87 7.01
C SER A 63 -1.49 6.23 7.75
N LEU A 64 -1.87 5.49 8.79
CA LEU A 64 -3.00 5.84 9.67
C LEU A 64 -2.76 7.16 10.40
N SER A 65 -1.55 7.38 10.94
CA SER A 65 -1.21 8.62 11.64
C SER A 65 -1.25 9.84 10.72
N VAL A 66 -0.78 9.69 9.47
CA VAL A 66 -0.81 10.78 8.46
C VAL A 66 -2.25 11.06 8.02
N LYS A 67 -3.04 10.04 7.69
CA LYS A 67 -4.44 10.20 7.27
C LYS A 67 -5.32 10.83 8.36
N MET A 68 -5.08 10.50 9.63
CA MET A 68 -5.77 11.15 10.76
C MET A 68 -5.39 12.62 10.89
N SER A 69 -4.13 12.99 10.62
CA SER A 69 -3.66 14.37 10.72
C SER A 69 -4.18 15.25 9.59
N SER A 70 -4.38 14.69 8.39
CA SER A 70 -4.88 15.42 7.20
C SER A 70 -6.39 15.59 7.17
N ASN A 71 -7.16 14.85 7.98
CA ASN A 71 -8.61 14.99 8.11
C ASN A 71 -9.05 15.98 9.20
N VAL A 72 -8.09 16.67 9.84
CA VAL A 72 -8.35 17.77 10.76
C VAL A 72 -8.11 19.07 9.98
N SER A 73 -9.11 19.49 9.20
CA SER A 73 -9.23 20.83 8.61
C SER A 73 -10.69 21.13 8.37
#